data_AF-A0A7J5B3S9-F1
#
_entry.id   AF-A0A7J5B3S9-F1
#
_cell.length_a   1.000
_cell.length_b   1.000
_cell.length_c   1.000
_cell.angle_alpha   90.00
_cell.angle_beta   90.00
_cell.angle_gamma   90.00
#
_symmetry.space_group_name_H-M   'P 1'
#
loop_
_entity.id
_entity.type
_entity.pdbx_description
1 polymer ?
#
loop_
_entity_poly.entity_id
_entity_poly.type
_entity_poly.pdbx_seq_one_letter_code
_entity_poly.pdbx_strand_id
1 'polypeptide(L)'
;MANRSYLYVVDEIPGQGAPLTRVTGLSEWKWDVPLVHELLVSGSGRLVPSTIWDAPATAILGDYDQGVANLERLFAQLPHDEETQRQIAEARNALNDPANRGRYLLLEVAEIHVLSVTDDDNPFPEMLTEAQGMVHGDDASVDSLIRYALGLPAEKLQQLTGSGSWANNLYFEPSGAPQQEQVPVPDALPEAQPAPPAAPQHAAQAQQQAPQLPPPTGQPQQVLLVRPLANGAVQWGVGLLALIPFPFVSAIVAGIVMTAVGRSRGPATEAGERNRTNAANWGITYLISSVILIALHIAFLFTFDDEYSSTFYPIGIPITIWFALSVTHVVLSIVGLVKASKGVVFKPIALPFFSPRARLW
;
A
#
# COMPACT_ATOMS: atom_id res chain seq x y z
N MET A 1 11.02 0.13 -3.91
CA MET A 1 10.00 0.98 -3.25
C MET A 1 9.05 1.45 -4.34
N ALA A 2 7.78 1.67 -4.03
CA ALA A 2 6.79 2.01 -5.05
C ALA A 2 6.27 3.42 -4.74
N ASN A 3 6.94 4.44 -5.29
CA ASN A 3 6.60 5.86 -5.10
C ASN A 3 5.12 6.05 -5.43
N ARG A 4 4.32 6.47 -4.46
CA ARG A 4 2.88 6.60 -4.61
C ARG A 4 2.31 7.77 -3.82
N SER A 5 1.22 8.32 -4.32
CA SER A 5 0.32 9.14 -3.54
C SER A 5 -0.84 8.30 -3.03
N TYR A 6 -1.37 8.66 -1.87
CA TYR A 6 -2.50 7.95 -1.26
C TYR A 6 -3.59 8.93 -0.86
N LEU A 7 -4.81 8.65 -1.27
CA LEU A 7 -5.99 9.42 -0.91
C LEU A 7 -6.86 8.58 0.04
N TYR A 8 -7.11 9.14 1.22
CA TYR A 8 -7.96 8.56 2.26
C TYR A 8 -9.17 9.42 2.54
N VAL A 9 -10.14 8.80 3.19
CA VAL A 9 -11.32 9.44 3.77
C VAL A 9 -11.20 9.33 5.28
N VAL A 10 -11.30 10.46 5.97
CA VAL A 10 -11.18 10.55 7.44
C VAL A 10 -12.29 11.42 8.03
N ASP A 11 -12.67 11.14 9.28
CA ASP A 11 -13.69 11.92 9.99
C ASP A 11 -13.08 12.93 10.98
N GLU A 12 -11.80 12.77 11.31
CA GLU A 12 -11.05 13.62 12.23
C GLU A 12 -9.87 14.32 11.53
N ILE A 13 -9.45 15.46 12.09
CA ILE A 13 -8.30 16.22 11.59
C ILE A 13 -7.03 15.67 12.25
N PRO A 14 -6.04 15.16 11.47
CA PRO A 14 -4.77 14.70 12.02
C PRO A 14 -4.08 15.77 12.87
N GLY A 15 -3.52 15.36 14.02
CA GLY A 15 -2.77 16.25 14.91
C GLY A 15 -3.60 17.11 15.87
N GLN A 16 -4.93 17.04 15.86
CA GLN A 16 -5.81 17.79 16.79
C GLN A 16 -6.28 16.98 18.01
N GLY A 17 -5.51 15.96 18.42
CA GLY A 17 -5.70 15.23 19.68
C GLY A 17 -6.79 14.13 19.68
N ALA A 18 -7.67 14.08 18.68
CA ALA A 18 -8.55 12.94 18.46
C ALA A 18 -7.82 11.85 17.66
N PRO A 19 -7.88 10.57 18.09
CA PRO A 19 -7.37 9.47 17.27
C PRO A 19 -8.18 9.38 15.98
N LEU A 20 -7.53 9.01 14.87
CA LEU A 20 -8.22 8.71 13.62
C LEU A 20 -8.96 7.39 13.79
N THR A 21 -10.25 7.46 14.12
CA THR A 21 -11.05 6.25 14.40
C THR A 21 -11.64 5.66 13.12
N ARG A 22 -11.86 6.51 12.11
CA ARG A 22 -12.32 6.10 10.80
C ARG A 22 -11.38 6.57 9.72
N VAL A 23 -10.73 5.60 9.10
CA VAL A 23 -9.88 5.82 7.93
C VAL A 23 -10.26 4.81 6.87
N THR A 24 -10.55 5.29 5.67
CA THR A 24 -10.90 4.45 4.53
C THR A 24 -10.04 4.84 3.35
N GLY A 25 -9.36 3.87 2.75
CA GLY A 25 -8.65 4.11 1.49
C GLY A 25 -9.63 4.49 0.39
N LEU A 26 -9.24 5.40 -0.49
CA LEU A 26 -10.05 5.83 -1.62
C LEU A 26 -9.33 5.65 -2.95
N SER A 27 -8.05 6.01 -3.01
CA SER A 27 -7.25 5.87 -4.23
C SER A 27 -5.75 5.80 -3.94
N GLU A 28 -5.01 5.02 -4.74
CA GLU A 28 -3.55 5.09 -4.81
C GLU A 28 -3.09 5.39 -6.24
N TRP A 29 -2.11 6.29 -6.38
CA TRP A 29 -1.50 6.58 -7.68
C TRP A 29 0.01 6.34 -7.61
N LYS A 30 0.61 5.85 -8.69
CA LYS A 30 2.06 5.58 -8.73
C LYS A 30 2.80 6.72 -9.41
N TRP A 31 3.98 7.03 -8.87
CA TRP A 31 5.02 7.91 -9.42
C TRP A 31 4.66 9.39 -9.55
N ASP A 32 3.45 9.78 -9.15
CA ASP A 32 2.95 11.14 -9.31
C ASP A 32 1.77 11.39 -8.35
N VAL A 33 1.38 12.64 -8.16
CA VAL A 33 0.09 13.04 -7.58
C VAL A 33 -0.82 13.41 -8.75
N PRO A 34 -1.91 12.67 -9.02
CA PRO A 34 -2.78 12.99 -10.14
C PRO A 34 -3.66 14.20 -9.80
N LEU A 35 -3.97 15.04 -10.79
CA LEU A 35 -4.78 16.25 -10.62
C LEU A 35 -6.15 16.00 -9.99
N VAL A 36 -6.74 14.83 -10.19
CA VAL A 36 -7.98 14.44 -9.51
C VAL A 36 -7.82 14.42 -7.98
N HIS A 37 -6.66 14.02 -7.45
CA HIS A 37 -6.38 14.04 -6.01
C HIS A 37 -6.22 15.47 -5.50
N GLU A 38 -5.47 16.31 -6.22
CA GLU A 38 -5.31 17.74 -5.89
C GLU A 38 -6.65 18.47 -5.86
N LEU A 39 -7.50 18.26 -6.88
CA LEU A 39 -8.85 18.82 -6.93
C LEU A 39 -9.73 18.32 -5.78
N LEU A 40 -9.61 17.05 -5.40
CA LEU A 40 -10.38 16.47 -4.30
C LEU A 40 -9.99 17.06 -2.94
N VAL A 41 -8.72 17.37 -2.69
CA VAL A 41 -8.32 18.03 -1.43
C VAL A 41 -8.40 19.56 -1.47
N SER A 42 -8.82 20.14 -2.59
CA SER A 42 -8.94 21.60 -2.76
C SER A 42 -10.15 22.23 -2.04
N GLY A 43 -11.05 21.42 -1.47
CA GLY A 43 -12.15 21.90 -0.64
C GLY A 43 -11.62 22.45 0.68
N SER A 44 -11.30 23.74 0.75
CA SER A 44 -10.66 24.33 1.94
C SER A 44 -9.35 23.61 2.34
N GLY A 45 -8.50 23.36 1.35
CA GLY A 45 -7.25 22.61 1.50
C GLY A 45 -6.31 23.22 2.54
N ARG A 46 -5.68 22.37 3.36
CA ARG A 46 -4.70 22.77 4.39
C ARG A 46 -3.70 21.67 4.68
N LEU A 47 -2.50 22.07 5.13
CA LEU A 47 -1.51 21.11 5.62
C LEU A 47 -1.89 20.57 6.99
N VAL A 48 -1.69 19.28 7.17
CA VAL A 48 -1.82 18.56 8.44
C VAL A 48 -0.61 17.64 8.61
N PRO A 49 -0.32 17.16 9.84
CA PRO A 49 0.68 16.12 10.02
C PRO A 49 0.34 14.88 9.18
N SER A 50 1.35 14.27 8.58
CA SER A 50 1.18 12.96 7.95
C SER A 50 0.75 11.93 8.99
N THR A 51 -0.04 10.98 8.52
CA THR A 51 -0.58 9.84 9.27
C THR A 51 0.13 8.53 8.93
N ILE A 52 1.01 8.58 7.93
CA ILE A 52 1.85 7.47 7.47
C ILE A 52 3.32 7.71 7.85
N TRP A 53 3.74 8.97 7.85
CA TRP A 53 5.12 9.38 8.03
C TRP A 53 5.29 10.23 9.29
N ASP A 54 6.41 10.05 9.98
CA ASP A 54 6.72 10.83 11.17
C ASP A 54 6.96 12.31 10.84
N ALA A 55 6.72 13.16 11.85
CA ALA A 55 7.06 14.57 11.75
C ALA A 55 8.52 14.76 11.32
N PRO A 56 8.81 15.75 10.46
CA PRO A 56 7.94 16.85 10.03
C PRO A 56 7.15 16.57 8.73
N ALA A 57 6.95 15.31 8.33
CA ALA A 57 6.18 15.01 7.12
C ALA A 57 4.74 15.55 7.21
N THR A 58 4.24 16.08 6.09
CA THR A 58 2.91 16.68 6.00
C THR A 58 2.05 15.97 4.97
N ALA A 59 0.74 16.05 5.20
CA ALA A 59 -0.32 15.63 4.30
C ALA A 59 -1.24 16.82 4.02
N ILE A 60 -2.10 16.70 3.01
CA ILE A 60 -3.06 17.74 2.63
C ILE A 60 -4.46 17.25 3.00
N LEU A 61 -5.21 18.06 3.73
CA LEU A 61 -6.57 17.76 4.15
C LEU A 61 -7.55 18.73 3.48
N GLY A 62 -8.58 18.19 2.85
CA GLY A 62 -9.71 18.94 2.28
C GLY A 62 -11.05 18.46 2.85
N ASP A 63 -12.06 19.32 2.80
CA ASP A 63 -13.46 18.99 3.02
C ASP A 63 -13.97 18.08 1.89
N TYR A 64 -14.62 16.98 2.27
CA TYR A 64 -15.04 15.95 1.33
C TYR A 64 -16.05 16.49 0.31
N ASP A 65 -17.11 17.14 0.79
CA ASP A 65 -18.23 17.56 -0.07
C ASP A 65 -17.82 18.72 -0.99
N GLN A 66 -17.02 19.67 -0.49
CA GLN A 66 -16.46 20.75 -1.31
C GLN A 66 -15.47 20.21 -2.36
N GLY A 67 -14.61 19.27 -1.99
CA GLY A 67 -13.68 18.63 -2.91
C GLY A 67 -14.38 17.90 -4.05
N VAL A 68 -15.41 17.12 -3.74
CA VAL A 68 -16.25 16.45 -4.74
C VAL A 68 -16.98 17.46 -5.62
N ALA A 69 -17.51 18.55 -5.05
CA ALA A 69 -18.14 19.61 -5.84
C ALA A 69 -17.14 20.28 -6.82
N ASN A 70 -15.90 20.51 -6.40
CA ASN A 70 -14.85 21.05 -7.27
C ASN A 70 -14.50 20.08 -8.41
N LEU A 71 -14.42 18.78 -8.13
CA LEU A 71 -14.20 17.77 -9.17
C LEU A 71 -15.36 17.71 -10.17
N GLU A 72 -16.61 17.82 -9.71
CA GLU A 72 -17.78 17.86 -10.59
C GLU A 72 -17.78 19.08 -11.53
N ARG A 73 -17.20 20.21 -11.11
CA ARG A 73 -17.00 21.39 -11.98
C ARG A 73 -16.01 21.10 -13.12
N LEU A 74 -14.98 20.28 -12.88
CA LEU A 74 -14.10 19.79 -13.94
C LEU A 74 -14.85 18.83 -14.86
N PHE A 75 -15.52 17.82 -14.29
CA PHE A 75 -16.24 16.80 -15.07
C PHE A 75 -17.30 17.39 -16.01
N ALA A 76 -17.99 18.45 -15.60
CA ALA A 76 -18.96 19.15 -16.44
C ALA A 76 -18.35 19.78 -17.72
N GLN A 77 -17.03 20.03 -17.72
CA GLN A 77 -16.30 20.69 -18.81
C GLN A 77 -15.47 19.72 -19.65
N LEU A 78 -15.33 18.45 -19.21
CA LEU A 78 -14.63 17.43 -19.98
C LEU A 78 -15.42 16.98 -21.21
N PRO A 79 -14.74 16.40 -22.22
CA PRO A 79 -15.39 15.82 -23.39
C PRO A 79 -16.51 14.83 -23.04
N HIS A 80 -17.57 14.80 -23.86
CA HIS A 80 -18.73 13.94 -23.67
C HIS A 80 -18.67 12.64 -24.50
N ASP A 81 -17.47 12.21 -24.88
CA ASP A 81 -17.27 10.92 -25.55
C ASP A 81 -17.43 9.74 -24.57
N GLU A 82 -17.63 8.55 -25.13
CA GLU A 82 -17.94 7.33 -24.38
C GLU A 82 -16.85 6.96 -23.35
N GLU A 83 -15.58 7.13 -23.71
CA GLU A 83 -14.48 6.79 -22.82
C GLU A 83 -14.40 7.75 -21.63
N THR A 84 -14.49 9.07 -21.89
CA THR A 84 -14.50 10.09 -20.83
C THR A 84 -15.66 9.87 -19.86
N GLN A 85 -16.87 9.64 -20.39
CA GLN A 85 -18.05 9.42 -19.54
C GLN A 85 -17.95 8.13 -18.71
N ARG A 86 -17.35 7.06 -19.26
CA ARG A 86 -17.08 5.83 -18.51
C ARG A 86 -16.13 6.07 -17.34
N GLN A 87 -15.04 6.81 -17.55
CA GLN A 87 -14.06 7.11 -16.50
C GLN A 87 -14.64 8.04 -15.42
N ILE A 88 -15.44 9.05 -15.82
CA ILE A 88 -16.18 9.90 -14.88
C ILE A 88 -17.17 9.09 -14.04
N ALA A 89 -17.89 8.14 -14.65
CA ALA A 89 -18.81 7.26 -13.92
C ALA A 89 -18.08 6.37 -12.91
N GLU A 90 -16.88 5.88 -13.23
CA GLU A 90 -16.02 5.14 -12.30
C GLU A 90 -15.70 5.98 -11.05
N ALA A 91 -15.22 7.21 -11.24
CA ALA A 91 -14.92 8.13 -10.14
C ALA A 91 -16.16 8.44 -9.29
N ARG A 92 -17.29 8.77 -9.94
CA ARG A 92 -18.56 9.03 -9.26
C ARG A 92 -19.04 7.83 -8.45
N ASN A 93 -18.89 6.61 -8.97
CA ASN A 93 -19.27 5.41 -8.24
C ASN A 93 -18.42 5.25 -6.97
N ALA A 94 -17.11 5.49 -7.04
CA ALA A 94 -16.21 5.42 -5.89
C ALA A 94 -16.52 6.49 -4.83
N LEU A 95 -16.80 7.73 -5.26
CA LEU A 95 -17.07 8.88 -4.38
C LEU A 95 -18.51 8.90 -3.82
N ASN A 96 -19.47 8.27 -4.49
CA ASN A 96 -20.85 8.19 -4.01
C ASN A 96 -21.15 6.92 -3.20
N ASP A 97 -20.21 5.96 -3.12
CA ASP A 97 -20.36 4.80 -2.25
C ASP A 97 -20.45 5.27 -0.77
N PRO A 98 -21.55 4.97 -0.05
CA PRO A 98 -21.70 5.35 1.36
C PRO A 98 -20.54 4.87 2.26
N ALA A 99 -19.88 3.76 1.92
CA ALA A 99 -18.72 3.27 2.65
C ALA A 99 -17.52 4.23 2.54
N ASN A 100 -17.41 4.94 1.42
CA ASN A 100 -16.32 5.85 1.07
C ASN A 100 -16.64 7.32 1.39
N ARG A 101 -17.76 7.62 2.05
CA ARG A 101 -18.11 8.97 2.48
C ARG A 101 -17.63 9.25 3.90
N GLY A 102 -17.00 10.40 4.08
CA GLY A 102 -16.57 10.90 5.38
C GLY A 102 -16.58 12.42 5.40
N ARG A 103 -16.00 13.02 6.44
CA ARG A 103 -15.95 14.49 6.57
C ARG A 103 -14.84 15.12 5.75
N TYR A 104 -13.71 14.44 5.65
CA TYR A 104 -12.52 14.98 5.00
C TYR A 104 -11.87 13.98 4.05
N LEU A 105 -11.12 14.53 3.10
CA LEU A 105 -10.20 13.83 2.21
C LEU A 105 -8.78 14.15 2.64
N LEU A 106 -7.97 13.11 2.88
CA LEU A 106 -6.59 13.21 3.32
C LEU A 106 -5.67 12.67 2.23
N LEU A 107 -4.81 13.53 1.68
CA LEU A 107 -3.83 13.20 0.65
C LEU A 107 -2.43 13.12 1.25
N GLU A 108 -1.84 11.93 1.18
CA GLU A 108 -0.49 11.63 1.61
C GLU A 108 0.44 11.62 0.38
N VAL A 109 1.32 12.62 0.31
CA VAL A 109 2.24 12.83 -0.82
C VAL A 109 3.68 12.41 -0.52
N ALA A 110 3.99 12.24 0.76
CA ALA A 110 5.35 12.11 1.28
C ALA A 110 6.20 11.01 0.60
N GLU A 111 5.64 9.86 0.21
CA GLU A 111 6.43 8.78 -0.42
C GLU A 111 6.99 9.17 -1.81
N ILE A 112 6.32 10.08 -2.54
CA ILE A 112 6.78 10.51 -3.87
C ILE A 112 8.18 11.15 -3.79
N HIS A 113 8.50 11.79 -2.67
CA HIS A 113 9.68 12.66 -2.53
C HIS A 113 10.84 12.00 -1.74
N VAL A 114 10.69 10.75 -1.28
CA VAL A 114 11.73 10.05 -0.49
C VAL A 114 12.92 9.59 -1.35
N LEU A 115 12.78 9.50 -2.68
CA LEU A 115 13.86 9.06 -3.58
C LEU A 115 14.57 10.19 -4.36
N SER A 116 14.10 11.45 -4.28
CA SER A 116 14.81 12.59 -4.91
C SER A 116 16.05 13.03 -4.12
N VAL A 117 16.27 12.41 -2.96
CA VAL A 117 17.22 12.82 -1.94
C VAL A 117 18.27 11.72 -1.79
N THR A 118 19.54 12.07 -1.99
CA THR A 118 20.66 11.17 -1.73
C THR A 118 20.71 10.80 -0.24
N ASP A 119 21.24 9.63 0.11
CA ASP A 119 21.23 9.05 1.48
C ASP A 119 21.73 9.99 2.62
N ASP A 120 22.36 11.13 2.28
CA ASP A 120 22.91 12.12 3.21
C ASP A 120 22.08 13.41 3.37
N ASP A 121 21.03 13.63 2.56
CA ASP A 121 20.22 14.85 2.60
C ASP A 121 18.90 14.64 3.36
N ASN A 122 18.43 15.70 4.04
CA ASN A 122 17.13 15.70 4.71
C ASN A 122 16.02 16.01 3.70
N PRO A 123 15.08 15.09 3.38
CA PRO A 123 14.05 15.30 2.37
C PRO A 123 12.91 16.22 2.80
N PHE A 124 12.79 16.49 4.10
CA PHE A 124 11.62 17.18 4.66
C PHE A 124 11.36 18.60 4.12
N PRO A 125 12.37 19.46 3.84
CA PRO A 125 12.14 20.79 3.27
C PRO A 125 11.56 20.76 1.85
N GLU A 126 12.02 19.84 1.00
CA GLU A 126 11.50 19.67 -0.36
C GLU A 126 10.07 19.13 -0.33
N MET A 127 9.84 18.09 0.48
CA MET A 127 8.51 17.54 0.74
C MET A 127 7.51 18.62 1.16
N LEU A 128 7.90 19.49 2.10
CA LEU A 128 7.05 20.57 2.59
C LEU A 128 6.77 21.60 1.50
N THR A 129 7.79 21.99 0.73
CA THR A 129 7.63 22.98 -0.36
C THR A 129 6.67 22.48 -1.43
N GLU A 130 6.76 21.20 -1.80
CA GLU A 130 5.90 20.59 -2.79
C GLU A 130 4.47 20.41 -2.27
N ALA A 131 4.31 19.93 -1.03
CA ALA A 131 3.01 19.85 -0.37
C ALA A 131 2.34 21.24 -0.29
N GLN A 132 3.09 22.30 0.03
CA GLN A 132 2.60 23.68 0.02
C GLN A 132 2.12 24.13 -1.38
N GLY A 133 2.81 23.70 -2.44
CA GLY A 133 2.44 24.01 -3.82
C GLY A 133 1.11 23.39 -4.27
N MET A 134 0.71 22.28 -3.66
CA MET A 134 -0.54 21.57 -3.94
C MET A 134 -1.72 21.99 -3.04
N VAL A 135 -1.51 22.91 -2.10
CA VAL A 135 -2.62 23.41 -1.26
C VAL A 135 -3.43 24.46 -2.01
N HIS A 136 -4.70 24.16 -2.22
CA HIS A 136 -5.69 25.07 -2.78
C HIS A 136 -6.81 25.29 -1.76
N GLY A 137 -7.03 26.55 -1.36
CA GLY A 137 -7.96 26.91 -0.29
C GLY A 137 -9.04 27.93 -0.69
N ASP A 138 -8.97 28.47 -1.90
CA ASP A 138 -9.89 29.48 -2.41
C ASP A 138 -10.34 29.18 -3.86
N ASP A 139 -11.48 29.75 -4.25
CA ASP A 139 -12.08 29.51 -5.57
C ASP A 139 -11.17 29.89 -6.74
N ALA A 140 -10.35 30.94 -6.60
CA ALA A 140 -9.47 31.39 -7.68
C ALA A 140 -8.33 30.40 -7.96
N SER A 141 -7.79 29.79 -6.90
CA SER A 141 -6.80 28.73 -6.99
C SER A 141 -7.40 27.47 -7.63
N VAL A 142 -8.62 27.08 -7.24
CA VAL A 142 -9.36 25.95 -7.82
C VAL A 142 -9.68 26.20 -9.30
N ASP A 143 -10.13 27.40 -9.67
CA ASP A 143 -10.40 27.77 -11.06
C ASP A 143 -9.15 27.72 -11.93
N SER A 144 -8.00 28.05 -11.35
CA SER A 144 -6.71 27.96 -12.03
C SER A 144 -6.30 26.50 -12.24
N LEU A 145 -6.54 25.65 -11.23
CA LEU A 145 -6.31 24.21 -11.34
C LEU A 145 -7.21 23.55 -12.39
N ILE A 146 -8.51 23.90 -12.43
CA ILE A 146 -9.45 23.41 -13.44
C ILE A 146 -9.02 23.88 -14.84
N ARG A 147 -8.62 25.15 -15.01
CA ARG A 147 -8.13 25.64 -16.31
C ARG A 147 -6.86 24.91 -16.76
N TYR A 148 -5.95 24.64 -15.83
CA TYR A 148 -4.77 23.84 -16.10
C TYR A 148 -5.14 22.41 -16.53
N ALA A 149 -6.04 21.76 -15.80
CA ALA A 149 -6.53 20.42 -16.12
C ALA A 149 -7.15 20.33 -17.52
N LEU A 150 -7.95 21.32 -17.93
CA LEU A 150 -8.57 21.38 -19.25
C LEU A 150 -7.56 21.63 -20.40
N GLY A 151 -6.37 22.15 -20.08
CA GLY A 151 -5.30 22.36 -21.04
C GLY A 151 -4.44 21.11 -21.31
N LEU A 152 -4.62 20.03 -20.55
CA LEU A 152 -3.83 18.82 -20.69
C LEU A 152 -4.22 17.99 -21.93
N PRO A 153 -3.27 17.24 -22.52
CA PRO A 153 -3.55 16.37 -23.65
C PRO A 153 -4.45 15.20 -23.24
N ALA A 154 -5.19 14.63 -24.20
CA ALA A 154 -6.13 13.52 -23.97
C ALA A 154 -5.48 12.28 -23.29
N GLU A 155 -4.18 12.07 -23.50
CA GLU A 155 -3.40 11.01 -22.84
C GLU A 155 -3.39 11.12 -21.31
N LYS A 156 -3.63 12.33 -20.77
CA LYS A 156 -3.69 12.61 -19.34
C LYS A 156 -5.10 12.46 -18.76
N LEU A 157 -6.08 12.03 -19.54
CA LEU A 157 -7.47 11.87 -19.08
C LEU A 157 -7.56 11.01 -17.81
N GLN A 158 -6.75 9.96 -17.69
CA GLN A 158 -6.72 9.12 -16.48
C GLN A 158 -6.28 9.89 -15.23
N GLN A 159 -5.39 10.88 -15.35
CA GLN A 159 -5.00 11.75 -14.21
C GLN A 159 -6.11 12.71 -13.80
N LEU A 160 -7.01 13.06 -14.74
CA LEU A 160 -8.16 13.93 -14.49
C LEU A 160 -9.35 13.19 -13.86
N THR A 161 -9.47 11.90 -14.14
CA THR A 161 -10.60 11.05 -13.72
C THR A 161 -10.25 10.06 -12.62
N GLY A 162 -8.96 9.77 -12.38
CA GLY A 162 -8.52 8.71 -11.47
C GLY A 162 -8.82 7.30 -11.99
N SER A 163 -9.07 7.12 -13.29
CA SER A 163 -9.46 5.81 -13.82
C SER A 163 -8.39 4.75 -13.52
N GLY A 164 -8.83 3.61 -12.98
CA GLY A 164 -7.95 2.51 -12.59
C GLY A 164 -7.18 2.71 -11.27
N SER A 165 -7.34 3.85 -10.58
CA SER A 165 -6.68 4.13 -9.30
C SER A 165 -7.62 4.09 -8.09
N TRP A 166 -8.93 3.99 -8.29
CA TRP A 166 -9.91 3.91 -7.20
C TRP A 166 -9.85 2.53 -6.50
N ALA A 167 -9.48 2.54 -5.22
CA ALA A 167 -9.31 1.32 -4.44
C ALA A 167 -9.44 1.60 -2.94
N ASN A 168 -10.19 0.75 -2.24
CA ASN A 168 -10.36 0.89 -0.78
C ASN A 168 -9.22 0.25 0.02
N ASN A 169 -8.41 -0.60 -0.62
CA ASN A 169 -7.26 -1.27 -0.01
C ASN A 169 -5.98 -0.64 -0.56
N LEU A 170 -5.39 0.29 0.18
CA LEU A 170 -4.17 1.00 -0.22
C LEU A 170 -2.92 0.30 0.34
N TYR A 171 -1.77 0.61 -0.25
CA TYR A 171 -0.49 0.04 0.18
C TYR A 171 -0.12 0.43 1.62
N PHE A 172 -0.47 1.64 2.05
CA PHE A 172 -0.37 2.10 3.44
C PHE A 172 -1.76 2.28 4.07
N GLU A 173 -1.86 2.03 5.37
CA GLU A 173 -3.02 2.39 6.20
C GLU A 173 -2.55 3.34 7.32
N PRO A 174 -3.19 4.52 7.49
CA PRO A 174 -2.89 5.47 8.55
C PRO A 174 -2.90 4.85 9.94
N SER A 175 -1.89 5.17 10.75
CA SER A 175 -1.81 4.71 12.13
C SER A 175 -2.65 5.62 13.03
N GLY A 176 -3.91 5.26 13.29
CA GLY A 176 -4.79 5.98 14.21
C GLY A 176 -4.42 5.89 15.70
N ALA A 177 -3.22 5.42 16.05
CA ALA A 177 -2.81 5.25 17.45
C ALA A 177 -2.14 6.53 17.98
N PRO A 178 -2.52 7.03 19.18
CA PRO A 178 -1.76 8.08 19.83
C PRO A 178 -0.33 7.59 20.05
N GLN A 179 0.64 8.41 19.65
CA GLN A 179 2.01 8.26 20.14
C GLN A 179 1.92 8.32 21.67
N GLN A 180 2.22 7.20 22.33
CA GLN A 180 2.58 7.29 23.74
C GLN A 180 3.82 8.17 23.77
N GLU A 181 3.67 9.41 24.25
CA GLU A 181 4.79 10.13 24.82
C GLU A 181 5.50 9.13 25.73
N GLN A 182 6.72 8.75 25.34
CA GLN A 182 7.59 8.02 26.24
C GLN A 182 7.75 8.93 27.45
N VAL A 183 6.98 8.64 28.50
CA VAL A 183 7.22 9.20 29.82
C VAL A 183 8.68 8.89 30.11
N PRO A 184 9.54 9.91 30.31
CA PRO A 184 10.92 9.65 30.65
C PRO A 184 10.91 8.74 31.87
N VAL A 185 11.49 7.55 31.74
CA VAL A 185 11.82 6.73 32.91
C VAL A 185 12.63 7.65 33.81
N PRO A 186 12.21 7.92 35.06
CA PRO A 186 13.01 8.76 35.94
C PRO A 186 14.34 8.05 36.15
N ASP A 187 15.39 8.59 35.54
CA ASP A 187 16.75 8.22 35.87
C ASP A 187 16.93 8.38 37.37
N ALA A 188 17.65 7.41 37.94
CA ALA A 188 17.94 7.30 39.35
C ALA A 188 18.32 8.67 39.95
N LEU A 189 17.73 8.96 41.11
CA LEU A 189 17.99 10.13 41.96
C LEU A 189 19.50 10.44 42.01
N PRO A 190 19.94 11.63 41.59
CA PRO A 190 21.27 12.11 41.91
C PRO A 190 21.35 12.38 43.42
N GLU A 191 22.29 11.71 44.09
CA GLU A 191 22.63 11.98 45.50
C GLU A 191 22.90 13.47 45.73
N ALA A 192 22.26 14.01 46.76
CA ALA A 192 22.41 15.39 47.19
C ALA A 192 23.84 15.66 47.66
N GLN A 193 24.52 16.61 47.01
CA GLN A 193 25.74 17.23 47.55
C GLN A 193 25.45 18.68 47.99
N PRO A 194 25.91 19.10 49.18
CA PRO A 194 25.54 20.38 49.78
C PRO A 194 26.36 21.56 49.23
N ALA A 195 25.72 22.72 49.10
CA ALA A 195 26.34 24.03 48.83
C ALA A 195 26.71 24.74 50.17
N PRO A 196 27.33 25.96 50.23
CA PRO A 196 28.07 26.81 49.26
C PRO A 196 29.44 27.31 49.86
N PRO A 197 30.16 28.36 49.37
CA PRO A 197 29.81 29.78 49.59
C PRO A 197 30.15 30.75 48.42
N ALA A 198 29.84 32.03 48.62
CA ALA A 198 29.53 33.06 47.60
C ALA A 198 30.65 34.07 47.23
N ALA A 199 30.34 34.84 46.15
CA ALA A 199 30.74 36.22 45.76
C ALA A 199 31.85 36.40 44.69
N PRO A 200 31.94 37.55 43.95
CA PRO A 200 31.00 38.65 43.71
C PRO A 200 30.73 38.98 42.21
N GLN A 201 29.80 39.92 42.00
CA GLN A 201 29.27 40.46 40.74
C GLN A 201 30.30 41.21 39.87
N HIS A 202 30.25 41.04 38.55
CA HIS A 202 30.70 42.05 37.59
C HIS A 202 29.79 42.17 36.36
N ALA A 203 29.26 43.38 36.20
CA ALA A 203 28.95 44.17 35.01
C ALA A 203 28.20 43.55 33.81
N ALA A 204 27.03 44.15 33.56
CA ALA A 204 26.20 44.01 32.38
C ALA A 204 26.91 44.40 31.07
N GLN A 205 26.69 43.60 30.03
CA GLN A 205 26.67 44.05 28.64
C GLN A 205 25.45 43.42 27.95
N ALA A 206 24.47 44.25 27.63
CA ALA A 206 23.32 43.86 26.82
C ALA A 206 23.75 43.79 25.35
N GLN A 207 23.89 42.59 24.81
CA GLN A 207 23.86 42.33 23.37
C GLN A 207 22.51 41.71 23.04
N GLN A 208 21.70 42.43 22.25
CA GLN A 208 20.46 41.93 21.68
C GLN A 208 20.80 40.81 20.69
N GLN A 209 20.63 39.56 21.12
CA GLN A 209 20.64 38.38 20.26
C GLN A 209 19.19 38.00 19.90
N ALA A 210 18.95 37.81 18.60
CA ALA A 210 17.71 37.27 18.06
C ALA A 210 17.39 35.90 18.70
N PRO A 211 16.11 35.49 18.79
CA PRO A 211 15.74 34.20 19.39
C PRO A 211 16.39 33.06 18.59
N GLN A 212 17.49 32.51 19.09
CA GLN A 212 18.02 31.25 18.61
C GLN A 212 17.14 30.14 19.19
N LEU A 213 16.35 29.50 18.32
CA LEU A 213 15.74 28.21 18.65
C LEU A 213 16.86 27.25 19.06
N PRO A 214 16.73 26.56 20.21
CA PRO A 214 17.74 25.60 20.64
C PRO A 214 17.88 24.49 19.59
N PRO A 215 19.11 24.00 19.33
CA PRO A 215 19.31 22.88 18.42
C PRO A 215 18.56 21.66 18.96
N PRO A 216 17.93 20.84 18.09
CA PRO A 216 17.19 19.67 18.52
C PRO A 216 18.17 18.67 19.16
N THR A 217 18.16 18.60 20.50
CA THR A 217 18.80 17.53 21.27
C THR A 217 17.89 16.32 21.24
N GLY A 218 17.86 15.64 20.11
CA GLY A 218 17.23 14.34 19.93
C GLY A 218 18.17 13.45 19.14
N GLN A 219 18.50 12.28 19.66
CA GLN A 219 19.11 11.20 18.88
C GLN A 219 18.26 10.99 17.61
N PRO A 220 18.85 10.70 16.44
CA PRO A 220 18.07 10.43 15.23
C PRO A 220 17.07 9.32 15.53
N GLN A 221 15.79 9.69 15.59
CA GLN A 221 14.70 8.74 15.82
C GLN A 221 14.75 7.73 14.67
N GLN A 222 15.05 6.48 15.01
CA GLN A 222 15.05 5.42 14.02
C GLN A 222 13.62 5.25 13.50
N VAL A 223 13.45 5.56 12.22
CA VAL A 223 12.22 5.42 11.44
C VAL A 223 11.75 3.98 11.56
N LEU A 224 10.76 3.72 12.42
CA LEU A 224 10.18 2.39 12.59
C LEU A 224 9.14 2.19 11.47
N LEU A 225 9.61 1.84 10.28
CA LEU A 225 8.77 1.53 9.12
C LEU A 225 7.83 0.36 9.47
N VAL A 226 6.58 0.64 9.86
CA VAL A 226 5.60 -0.40 10.20
C VAL A 226 5.15 -1.08 8.91
N ARG A 227 5.71 -2.27 8.66
CA ARG A 227 5.37 -3.10 7.51
C ARG A 227 3.86 -3.44 7.51
N PRO A 228 3.11 -3.21 6.41
CA PRO A 228 1.69 -3.54 6.37
C PRO A 228 1.47 -5.04 6.64
N LEU A 229 0.37 -5.35 7.34
CA LEU A 229 -0.02 -6.72 7.64
C LEU A 229 -0.25 -7.48 6.34
N ALA A 230 0.46 -8.58 6.14
CA ALA A 230 0.33 -9.37 4.92
C ALA A 230 -1.11 -9.86 4.71
N ASN A 231 -1.69 -9.62 3.53
CA ASN A 231 -3.05 -10.03 3.14
C ASN A 231 -3.10 -11.40 2.40
N GLY A 232 -1.94 -12.04 2.21
CA GLY A 232 -1.82 -13.34 1.57
C GLY A 232 -1.70 -13.32 0.04
N ALA A 233 -1.75 -12.13 -0.60
CA ALA A 233 -1.75 -12.00 -2.06
C ALA A 233 -0.41 -12.42 -2.70
N VAL A 234 0.71 -12.02 -2.10
CA VAL A 234 2.06 -12.35 -2.58
C VAL A 234 2.26 -13.87 -2.67
N GLN A 235 1.70 -14.61 -1.71
CA GLN A 235 1.78 -16.07 -1.66
C GLN A 235 1.07 -16.74 -2.84
N TRP A 236 -0.03 -16.15 -3.32
CA TRP A 236 -0.70 -16.61 -4.53
C TRP A 236 0.03 -16.17 -5.80
N GLY A 237 0.57 -14.95 -5.81
CA GLY A 237 1.31 -14.40 -6.94
C GLY A 237 2.57 -15.20 -7.29
N VAL A 238 3.30 -15.72 -6.29
CA VAL A 238 4.49 -16.57 -6.56
C VAL A 238 4.16 -17.90 -7.25
N GLY A 239 2.89 -18.33 -7.27
CA GLY A 239 2.45 -19.48 -8.08
C GLY A 239 2.62 -19.25 -9.58
N LEU A 240 2.60 -17.99 -10.04
CA LEU A 240 2.79 -17.63 -11.45
C LEU A 240 4.22 -17.87 -11.95
N LEU A 241 5.18 -18.19 -11.06
CA LEU A 241 6.50 -18.70 -11.46
C LEU A 241 6.39 -19.95 -12.35
N ALA A 242 5.28 -20.70 -12.28
CA ALA A 242 5.00 -21.84 -13.16
C ALA A 242 4.94 -21.45 -14.65
N LEU A 243 4.68 -20.18 -15.00
CA LEU A 243 4.62 -19.69 -16.38
C LEU A 243 6.00 -19.47 -17.02
N ILE A 244 7.08 -19.53 -16.24
CA ILE A 244 8.45 -19.47 -16.79
C ILE A 244 8.61 -20.65 -17.77
N PRO A 245 9.20 -20.44 -18.97
CA PRO A 245 9.25 -21.42 -20.07
C PRO A 245 10.24 -22.59 -19.83
N PHE A 246 10.15 -23.22 -18.66
CA PHE A 246 10.86 -24.42 -18.25
C PHE A 246 9.88 -25.35 -17.49
N PRO A 247 8.88 -25.94 -18.18
CA PRO A 247 7.62 -26.41 -17.60
C PRO A 247 7.73 -27.28 -16.34
N PHE A 248 8.64 -28.26 -16.32
CA PHE A 248 8.80 -29.13 -15.15
C PHE A 248 9.52 -28.44 -13.99
N VAL A 249 10.60 -27.70 -14.31
CA VAL A 249 11.42 -27.01 -13.30
C VAL A 249 10.63 -25.84 -12.71
N SER A 250 9.98 -25.03 -13.54
CA SER A 250 9.17 -23.90 -13.12
C SER A 250 7.99 -24.33 -12.26
N ALA A 251 7.32 -25.44 -12.59
CA ALA A 251 6.25 -26.02 -11.77
C ALA A 251 6.74 -26.45 -10.38
N ILE A 252 7.88 -27.15 -10.30
CA ILE A 252 8.47 -27.59 -9.03
C ILE A 252 8.88 -26.37 -8.18
N VAL A 253 9.58 -25.42 -8.80
CA VAL A 253 10.02 -24.17 -8.12
C VAL A 253 8.82 -23.38 -7.62
N ALA A 254 7.77 -23.21 -8.43
CA ALA A 254 6.55 -22.52 -8.03
C ALA A 254 5.90 -23.18 -6.80
N GLY A 255 5.75 -24.51 -6.81
CA GLY A 255 5.21 -25.26 -5.67
C GLY A 255 6.03 -25.10 -4.38
N ILE A 256 7.37 -25.17 -4.48
CA ILE A 256 8.29 -24.99 -3.35
C ILE A 256 8.20 -23.57 -2.80
N VAL A 257 8.34 -22.56 -3.67
CA VAL A 257 8.35 -21.14 -3.27
C VAL A 257 6.99 -20.75 -2.69
N MET A 258 5.88 -21.15 -3.32
CA MET A 258 4.53 -20.90 -2.82
C MET A 258 4.30 -21.51 -1.43
N THR A 259 4.80 -22.72 -1.20
CA THR A 259 4.75 -23.37 0.12
C THR A 259 5.60 -22.62 1.15
N ALA A 260 6.85 -22.28 0.82
CA ALA A 260 7.77 -21.60 1.72
C ALA A 260 7.31 -20.19 2.09
N VAL A 261 6.93 -19.39 1.09
CA VAL A 261 6.40 -18.04 1.26
C VAL A 261 5.06 -18.10 1.98
N GLY A 262 4.22 -19.09 1.71
CA GLY A 262 2.98 -19.37 2.45
C GLY A 262 3.18 -19.65 3.93
N ARG A 263 4.37 -20.07 4.38
CA ARG A 263 4.68 -20.34 5.79
C ARG A 263 5.41 -19.23 6.55
N SER A 264 5.71 -18.10 5.89
CA SER A 264 6.43 -17.00 6.55
C SER A 264 5.72 -16.51 7.82
N ARG A 265 6.50 -16.01 8.79
CA ARG A 265 6.01 -15.61 10.12
C ARG A 265 5.77 -14.10 10.24
N GLY A 266 5.69 -13.41 9.10
CA GLY A 266 5.42 -11.98 9.10
C GLY A 266 4.03 -11.67 9.66
N PRO A 267 3.85 -10.49 10.28
CA PRO A 267 2.56 -10.08 10.81
C PRO A 267 1.54 -9.99 9.66
N ALA A 268 0.33 -10.53 9.90
CA ALA A 268 -0.71 -10.72 8.89
C ALA A 268 -2.09 -10.43 9.47
N THR A 269 -3.02 -10.01 8.60
CA THR A 269 -4.44 -9.91 8.97
C THR A 269 -5.00 -11.32 9.19
N GLU A 270 -6.15 -11.45 9.84
CA GLU A 270 -6.77 -12.77 10.03
C GLU A 270 -7.09 -13.43 8.67
N ALA A 271 -7.62 -12.66 7.73
CA ALA A 271 -7.83 -13.11 6.36
C ALA A 271 -6.51 -13.44 5.65
N GLY A 272 -5.46 -12.66 5.89
CA GLY A 272 -4.14 -12.86 5.33
C GLY A 272 -3.45 -14.15 5.81
N GLU A 273 -3.57 -14.50 7.09
CA GLU A 273 -3.05 -15.75 7.63
C GLU A 273 -3.80 -16.97 7.08
N ARG A 274 -5.12 -16.86 6.88
CA ARG A 274 -5.90 -17.91 6.21
C ARG A 274 -5.48 -18.03 4.74
N ASN A 275 -5.32 -16.92 4.03
CA ASN A 275 -4.91 -16.90 2.63
C ASN A 275 -3.49 -17.44 2.42
N ARG A 276 -2.53 -17.09 3.28
CA ARG A 276 -1.17 -17.66 3.19
C ARG A 276 -1.16 -19.16 3.41
N THR A 277 -1.97 -19.64 4.35
CA THR A 277 -2.06 -21.06 4.69
C THR A 277 -2.72 -21.83 3.54
N ASN A 278 -3.79 -21.28 2.96
CA ASN A 278 -4.46 -21.86 1.81
C ASN A 278 -3.55 -21.88 0.58
N ALA A 279 -2.78 -20.82 0.33
CA ALA A 279 -1.77 -20.79 -0.72
C ALA A 279 -0.69 -21.84 -0.49
N ALA A 280 -0.21 -21.99 0.76
CA ALA A 280 0.78 -23.01 1.11
C ALA A 280 0.26 -24.44 0.88
N ASN A 281 -0.98 -24.71 1.30
CA ASN A 281 -1.65 -26.00 1.10
C ASN A 281 -1.86 -26.33 -0.38
N TRP A 282 -2.23 -25.33 -1.18
CA TRP A 282 -2.31 -25.50 -2.63
C TRP A 282 -0.94 -25.73 -3.26
N GLY A 283 0.06 -24.92 -2.89
CA GLY A 283 1.43 -25.03 -3.40
C GLY A 283 2.04 -26.41 -3.17
N ILE A 284 1.89 -26.98 -1.97
CA ILE A 284 2.39 -28.32 -1.66
C ILE A 284 1.57 -29.41 -2.35
N THR A 285 0.24 -29.25 -2.47
CA THR A 285 -0.62 -30.19 -3.21
C THR A 285 -0.22 -30.24 -4.69
N TYR A 286 0.00 -29.07 -5.29
CA TYR A 286 0.46 -28.93 -6.67
C TYR A 286 1.86 -29.52 -6.86
N LEU A 287 2.78 -29.28 -5.93
CA LEU A 287 4.14 -29.84 -5.96
C LEU A 287 4.11 -31.38 -5.95
N ILE A 288 3.43 -31.98 -4.97
CA ILE A 288 3.35 -33.43 -4.84
C ILE A 288 2.70 -34.05 -6.08
N SER A 289 1.58 -33.48 -6.53
CA SER A 289 0.87 -33.97 -7.71
C SER A 289 1.72 -33.86 -8.98
N SER A 290 2.48 -32.76 -9.13
CA SER A 290 3.39 -32.57 -10.26
C SER A 290 4.52 -33.60 -10.27
N VAL A 291 5.17 -33.80 -9.12
CA VAL A 291 6.26 -34.79 -9.00
C VAL A 291 5.76 -36.20 -9.33
N ILE A 292 4.59 -36.58 -8.81
CA ILE A 292 3.99 -37.89 -9.09
C ILE A 292 3.68 -38.06 -10.57
N LEU A 293 3.02 -37.08 -11.20
CA LEU A 293 2.63 -37.18 -12.62
C LEU A 293 3.84 -37.19 -13.56
N ILE A 294 4.88 -36.40 -13.25
CA ILE A 294 6.12 -36.38 -14.01
C ILE A 294 6.86 -37.72 -13.85
N ALA A 295 7.00 -38.23 -12.63
CA ALA A 295 7.64 -39.52 -12.38
C ALA A 295 6.87 -40.67 -13.05
N LEU A 296 5.54 -40.64 -13.03
CA LEU A 296 4.70 -41.61 -13.71
C LEU A 296 4.86 -41.55 -15.23
N HIS A 297 4.94 -40.34 -15.81
CA HIS A 297 5.21 -40.17 -17.23
C HIS A 297 6.56 -40.76 -17.63
N ILE A 298 7.60 -40.48 -16.86
CA ILE A 298 8.94 -41.04 -17.07
C ILE A 298 8.90 -42.57 -16.95
N ALA A 299 8.24 -43.12 -15.94
CA ALA A 299 8.09 -44.57 -15.79
C ALA A 299 7.38 -45.20 -17.01
N PHE A 300 6.33 -44.56 -17.53
CA PHE A 300 5.62 -45.04 -18.72
C PHE A 300 6.52 -45.04 -19.96
N LEU A 301 7.38 -44.03 -20.13
CA LEU A 301 8.36 -43.97 -21.22
C LEU A 301 9.36 -45.14 -21.17
N PHE A 302 9.66 -45.68 -19.99
CA PHE A 302 10.60 -46.80 -19.82
C PHE A 302 9.94 -48.18 -19.75
N THR A 303 8.63 -48.25 -19.50
CA THR A 303 7.92 -49.51 -19.24
C THR A 303 7.14 -50.01 -20.45
N PHE A 304 6.54 -49.11 -21.24
CA PHE A 304 5.79 -49.49 -22.43
C PHE A 304 6.73 -49.74 -23.62
N ASP A 305 6.54 -50.88 -24.29
CA ASP A 305 7.31 -51.32 -25.46
C ASP A 305 6.76 -50.76 -26.78
N ASP A 306 7.34 -51.20 -27.90
CA ASP A 306 6.97 -50.76 -29.25
C ASP A 306 5.50 -51.02 -29.63
N GLU A 307 4.83 -51.99 -28.98
CA GLU A 307 3.42 -52.29 -29.24
C GLU A 307 2.50 -51.21 -28.64
N TYR A 308 2.83 -50.72 -27.43
CA TYR A 308 2.07 -49.69 -26.72
C TYR A 308 2.55 -48.25 -26.96
N SER A 309 3.66 -48.05 -27.68
CA SER A 309 4.23 -46.73 -27.99
C SER A 309 3.85 -46.17 -29.37
N SER A 310 3.18 -46.97 -30.21
CA SER A 310 2.75 -46.56 -31.55
C SER A 310 1.72 -45.42 -31.58
N THR A 311 1.08 -45.14 -30.44
CA THR A 311 0.15 -44.02 -30.23
C THR A 311 0.54 -43.20 -29.01
N PHE A 312 0.16 -41.91 -28.99
CA PHE A 312 0.46 -41.03 -27.84
C PHE A 312 -0.12 -41.55 -26.52
N TYR A 313 -1.29 -42.19 -26.55
CA TYR A 313 -1.88 -42.84 -25.39
C TYR A 313 -1.57 -44.34 -25.40
N PRO A 314 -1.27 -44.96 -24.24
CA PRO A 314 -1.46 -44.45 -22.86
C PRO A 314 -0.30 -43.63 -22.26
N ILE A 315 0.87 -43.58 -22.91
CA ILE A 315 2.08 -42.91 -22.42
C ILE A 315 1.83 -41.42 -22.08
N GLY A 316 0.96 -40.78 -22.86
CA GLY A 316 0.57 -39.38 -22.76
C GLY A 316 -0.43 -39.06 -21.64
N ILE A 317 -1.06 -40.05 -20.99
CA ILE A 317 -2.06 -39.79 -19.94
C ILE A 317 -1.49 -38.95 -18.79
N PRO A 318 -0.34 -39.29 -18.18
CA PRO A 318 0.18 -38.55 -17.05
C PRO A 318 0.55 -37.11 -17.41
N ILE A 319 1.12 -36.88 -18.60
CA ILE A 319 1.50 -35.53 -19.05
C ILE A 319 0.29 -34.66 -19.42
N THR A 320 -0.78 -35.25 -19.98
CA THR A 320 -2.05 -34.54 -20.22
C THR A 320 -2.71 -34.11 -18.92
N ILE A 321 -2.76 -35.01 -17.92
CA ILE A 321 -3.30 -34.68 -16.59
C ILE A 321 -2.44 -33.60 -15.91
N TRP A 322 -1.11 -33.70 -16.03
CA TRP A 322 -0.18 -32.70 -15.53
C TRP A 322 -0.42 -31.33 -16.16
N PHE A 323 -0.63 -31.26 -17.47
CA PHE A 323 -0.95 -30.00 -18.16
C PHE A 323 -2.26 -29.38 -17.63
N ALA A 324 -3.32 -30.18 -17.48
CA ALA A 324 -4.60 -29.71 -16.91
C ALA A 324 -4.45 -29.23 -15.46
N LEU A 325 -3.63 -29.92 -14.65
CA LEU A 325 -3.28 -29.49 -13.30
C LEU A 325 -2.53 -28.15 -13.31
N SER A 326 -1.58 -27.95 -14.23
CA SER A 326 -0.82 -26.70 -14.38
C SER A 326 -1.73 -25.52 -14.79
N VAL A 327 -2.67 -25.73 -15.70
CA VAL A 327 -3.69 -24.72 -16.03
C VAL A 327 -4.53 -24.38 -14.80
N THR A 328 -4.99 -25.39 -14.06
CA THR A 328 -5.73 -25.20 -12.81
C THR A 328 -4.91 -24.42 -11.79
N HIS A 329 -3.62 -24.70 -11.67
CA HIS A 329 -2.69 -23.99 -10.80
C HIS A 329 -2.58 -22.50 -11.14
N VAL A 330 -2.47 -22.17 -12.43
CA VAL A 330 -2.44 -20.77 -12.88
C VAL A 330 -3.75 -20.07 -12.55
N VAL A 331 -4.89 -20.69 -12.84
CA VAL A 331 -6.21 -20.12 -12.53
C VAL A 331 -6.38 -19.87 -11.04
N LEU A 332 -6.09 -20.86 -10.20
CA LEU A 332 -6.20 -20.72 -8.74
C LEU A 332 -5.20 -19.70 -8.19
N SER A 333 -4.01 -19.59 -8.78
CA SER A 333 -3.02 -18.54 -8.45
C SER A 333 -3.54 -17.14 -8.74
N ILE A 334 -4.17 -16.93 -9.90
CA ILE A 334 -4.77 -15.63 -10.27
C ILE A 334 -5.97 -15.32 -9.36
N VAL A 335 -6.90 -16.26 -9.19
CA VAL A 335 -8.10 -16.06 -8.36
C VAL A 335 -7.72 -15.80 -6.90
N GLY A 336 -6.77 -16.57 -6.38
CA GLY A 336 -6.25 -16.39 -5.03
C GLY A 336 -5.56 -15.06 -4.85
N LEU A 337 -4.75 -14.63 -5.83
CA LEU A 337 -4.09 -13.33 -5.83
C LEU A 337 -5.12 -12.19 -5.77
N VAL A 338 -6.14 -12.22 -6.63
CA VAL A 338 -7.18 -11.18 -6.71
C VAL A 338 -8.08 -11.17 -5.47
N LYS A 339 -8.46 -12.33 -4.94
CA LYS A 339 -9.29 -12.39 -3.73
C LYS A 339 -8.50 -11.94 -2.50
N ALA A 340 -7.25 -12.38 -2.37
CA ALA A 340 -6.40 -12.01 -1.25
C ALA A 340 -6.00 -10.53 -1.27
N SER A 341 -5.81 -9.91 -2.45
CA SER A 341 -5.58 -8.46 -2.54
C SER A 341 -6.79 -7.65 -2.07
N LYS A 342 -8.01 -8.20 -2.23
CA LYS A 342 -9.26 -7.65 -1.69
C LYS A 342 -9.52 -7.99 -0.22
N GLY A 343 -8.58 -8.66 0.47
CA GLY A 343 -8.78 -9.11 1.86
C GLY A 343 -9.78 -10.26 2.02
N VAL A 344 -10.25 -10.85 0.92
CA VAL A 344 -11.21 -11.96 0.93
C VAL A 344 -10.48 -13.29 1.06
N VAL A 345 -10.95 -14.16 1.96
CA VAL A 345 -10.38 -15.49 2.13
C VAL A 345 -10.73 -16.37 0.93
N PHE A 346 -9.71 -16.91 0.26
CA PHE A 346 -9.85 -17.89 -0.81
C PHE A 346 -9.45 -19.27 -0.31
N LYS A 347 -10.38 -20.23 -0.39
CA LYS A 347 -10.16 -21.63 0.00
C LYS A 347 -10.11 -22.50 -1.26
N PRO A 348 -8.93 -22.99 -1.67
CA PRO A 348 -8.78 -23.87 -2.81
C PRO A 348 -9.22 -25.30 -2.49
N ILE A 349 -9.41 -26.11 -3.53
CA ILE A 349 -9.54 -27.56 -3.42
C ILE A 349 -8.12 -28.12 -3.23
N ALA A 350 -7.60 -28.03 -2.01
CA ALA A 350 -6.26 -28.47 -1.64
C ALA A 350 -6.30 -29.43 -0.45
N LEU A 351 -5.28 -30.29 -0.34
CA LEU A 351 -5.09 -31.11 0.85
C LEU A 351 -4.62 -30.20 2.03
N PRO A 352 -5.22 -30.31 3.22
CA PRO A 352 -4.95 -29.40 4.33
C PRO A 352 -3.72 -29.83 5.14
N PHE A 353 -2.52 -29.67 4.57
CA PHE A 353 -1.26 -30.00 5.27
C PHE A 353 -0.93 -29.03 6.42
N PHE A 354 -1.44 -27.79 6.35
CA PHE A 354 -1.19 -26.73 7.30
C PHE A 354 -2.50 -26.11 7.79
N SER A 355 -2.52 -25.73 9.07
CA SER A 355 -3.63 -25.00 9.69
C SER A 355 -3.25 -23.53 9.91
N PRO A 356 -4.21 -22.60 9.81
CA PRO A 356 -3.98 -21.20 10.18
C PRO A 356 -3.57 -21.11 11.65
N ARG A 357 -2.63 -20.22 11.99
CA ARG A 357 -2.24 -20.03 13.39
C ARG A 357 -3.35 -19.28 14.13
N ALA A 358 -3.79 -19.83 15.26
CA ALA A 358 -4.66 -19.11 16.19
C ALA A 358 -3.87 -17.97 16.84
N ARG A 359 -4.45 -16.77 16.92
CA ARG A 359 -3.90 -15.73 17.82
C ARG A 359 -4.10 -16.24 19.24
N LEU A 360 -3.00 -16.56 19.91
CA LEU A 360 -2.99 -16.57 21.38
C LEU A 360 -3.02 -15.09 21.78
N TRP A 361 -4.08 -14.73 22.48
CA TRP A 361 -4.46 -13.37 22.87
C TRP A 361 -3.36 -12.63 23.61
#